data_AF-A0A519WUB7-F1
#
_entry.id   AF-A0A519WUB7-F1
#
_cell.length_a   1.000
_cell.length_b   1.000
_cell.length_c   1.000
_cell.angle_alpha   90.00
_cell.angle_beta   90.00
_cell.angle_gamma   90.00
#
_symmetry.space_group_name_H-M   'P 1'
#
loop_
_entity.id
_entity.type
_entity.pdbx_description
1 polymer ?
#
loop_
_entity_poly.entity_id
_entity_poly.type
_entity_poly.pdbx_seq_one_letter_code
_entity_poly.pdbx_strand_id
1 'polypeptide(L)' 'MHYIRLIILVLLAITFSKLKAQSVSHWYSFTDPKSELTGYMDEKGKIMIPAKFGGLSRANVFKNIIEVTEYDSGQSY' A
#
# COMPACT_ATOMS: atom_id res chain seq x y z
N MET A 1 39.34 0.01 -30.62
CA MET A 1 38.92 0.99 -29.58
C MET A 1 37.46 1.45 -29.71
N HIS A 2 36.82 1.40 -30.89
CA HIS A 2 35.42 1.84 -31.04
C HIS A 2 34.38 0.91 -30.39
N TYR A 3 34.59 -0.41 -30.41
CA TYR A 3 33.68 -1.40 -29.81
C TYR A 3 33.60 -1.28 -28.28
N ILE A 4 34.72 -0.96 -27.62
CA ILE A 4 34.77 -0.73 -26.17
C ILE A 4 33.93 0.47 -25.76
N ARG A 5 33.95 1.57 -26.53
CA ARG A 5 33.06 2.71 -26.31
C ARG A 5 31.58 2.33 -26.47
N LEU A 6 31.26 1.49 -27.46
CA LEU A 6 29.89 1.05 -27.70
C LEU A 6 29.37 0.16 -26.56
N ILE A 7 30.20 -0.76 -26.06
CA ILE A 7 29.87 -1.63 -24.92
C ILE A 7 29.65 -0.80 -23.64
N ILE A 8 30.49 0.20 -23.38
CA ILE A 8 30.34 1.10 -22.23
C ILE A 8 29.02 1.89 -22.32
N LEU A 9 28.64 2.37 -23.51
CA LEU A 9 27.38 3.09 -23.72
C LEU A 9 26.14 2.20 -23.51
N VAL A 10 26.20 0.94 -23.95
CA VAL A 10 25.11 -0.03 -23.75
C VAL A 10 24.97 -0.39 -22.27
N LEU A 11 26.08 -0.61 -21.56
CA LEU A 11 26.07 -0.87 -20.11
C LEU A 11 25.54 0.32 -19.31
N LEU A 12 25.86 1.55 -19.72
CA LEU A 12 25.32 2.77 -19.10
C LEU A 12 23.82 2.91 -19.34
N ALA A 13 23.31 2.54 -20.53
CA ALA A 13 21.88 2.65 -20.83
C ALA A 13 21.01 1.68 -19.99
N ILE A 14 21.55 0.50 -19.65
CA ILE A 14 20.84 -0.53 -18.85
C ILE A 14 20.70 -0.10 -17.37
N THR A 15 21.62 0.70 -16.83
CA THR A 15 21.52 1.19 -15.45
C THR A 15 20.48 2.30 -15.27
N PHE A 16 20.15 3.04 -16.33
CA PHE A 16 19.10 4.07 -16.31
C PHE A 16 17.67 3.51 -16.38
N SER A 17 17.49 2.24 -16.76
CA SER A 17 16.16 1.65 -16.98
C SER A 17 15.43 1.23 -15.69
N LYS A 18 16.04 1.40 -14.50
CA LYS A 18 15.49 0.90 -13.23
C LYS A 18 14.78 1.95 -12.37
N LEU A 19 13.88 2.75 -12.95
CA LEU A 19 13.03 3.67 -12.20
C LEU A 19 11.54 3.36 -12.42
N LYS A 20 11.11 2.21 -11.92
CA LYS A 20 9.74 2.03 -11.42
C LYS A 20 9.90 1.63 -9.95
N ALA A 21 10.18 2.64 -9.13
CA ALA A 21 9.97 2.51 -7.69
C ALA A 21 8.53 2.04 -7.52
N GLN A 22 8.35 0.84 -6.96
CA GLN A 22 7.03 0.29 -6.71
C GLN A 22 6.30 1.32 -5.85
N SER A 23 5.33 2.02 -6.44
CA SER A 23 4.50 2.95 -5.70
C SER A 23 3.60 2.09 -4.81
N VAL A 24 4.11 1.72 -3.64
CA VAL A 24 3.31 1.06 -2.63
C VAL A 24 2.21 2.04 -2.30
N SER A 25 0.99 1.74 -2.77
CA SER A 25 -0.17 2.58 -2.52
C SER A 25 -0.46 2.50 -1.03
N HIS A 26 -0.22 3.59 -0.30
CA HIS A 26 -0.60 3.68 1.09
C HIS A 26 -2.09 3.96 1.16
N TRP A 27 -2.82 3.16 1.94
CA TRP A 27 -4.19 3.50 2.33
C TRP A 27 -4.19 3.96 3.77
N TYR A 28 -4.90 5.05 4.05
CA TYR A 28 -4.96 5.70 5.34
C TYR A 28 -6.28 5.40 6.02
N SER A 29 -6.24 5.17 7.32
CA SER A 29 -7.45 4.93 8.09
C SER A 29 -8.35 6.17 8.15
N PHE A 30 -9.66 5.97 8.12
CA PHE A 30 -10.67 6.97 8.48
C PHE A 30 -11.67 6.38 9.47
N THR A 31 -12.24 7.22 10.32
CA THR A 31 -13.30 6.82 11.25
C THR A 31 -14.64 7.32 10.74
N ASP A 32 -15.62 6.43 10.66
CA ASP A 32 -17.00 6.81 10.35
C ASP A 32 -17.64 7.45 11.60
N PRO A 33 -18.10 8.70 11.53
CA PRO A 33 -18.71 9.40 12.67
C PRO A 33 -20.06 8.80 13.11
N LYS A 34 -20.71 7.96 12.29
CA LYS A 34 -21.99 7.32 12.65
C LYS A 34 -21.82 5.98 13.35
N SER A 35 -20.85 5.18 12.92
CA SER A 35 -20.64 3.82 13.43
C SER A 35 -19.43 3.70 14.35
N GLU A 36 -18.57 4.72 14.43
CA GLU A 36 -17.27 4.72 15.12
C GLU A 36 -16.29 3.65 14.63
N LEU A 37 -16.63 2.96 13.54
CA LEU A 37 -15.79 1.96 12.90
C LEU A 37 -14.73 2.61 12.03
N THR A 38 -13.62 1.91 11.87
CA THR A 38 -12.50 2.37 11.03
C THR A 38 -12.56 1.69 9.67
N GLY A 39 -12.29 2.45 8.62
CA GLY A 39 -12.07 1.98 7.24
C GLY A 39 -10.76 2.56 6.70
N TYR A 40 -10.44 2.31 5.43
CA TYR A 40 -9.21 2.75 4.78
C TYR A 40 -9.49 3.39 3.42
N MET A 41 -8.78 4.47 3.09
CA MET A 41 -8.91 5.20 1.83
C MET A 41 -7.53 5.48 1.21
N ASP A 42 -7.47 5.64 -0.11
CA ASP A 42 -6.23 6.03 -0.78
C ASP A 42 -5.86 7.51 -0.54
N GLU A 43 -4.69 7.91 -1.01
CA GLU A 43 -4.20 9.31 -0.95
C GLU A 43 -5.13 10.33 -1.62
N LYS A 44 -6.05 9.89 -2.48
CA LYS A 44 -7.02 10.73 -3.18
C LYS A 44 -8.39 10.76 -2.47
N GLY A 45 -8.52 10.10 -1.32
CA GLY A 45 -9.75 10.02 -0.55
C GLY A 45 -10.74 8.99 -1.09
N LYS A 46 -10.34 8.14 -2.04
CA LYS A 46 -11.19 7.03 -2.50
C LYS A 46 -11.20 5.95 -1.41
N ILE A 47 -12.38 5.61 -0.92
CA ILE A 47 -12.56 4.53 0.06
C ILE A 47 -12.12 3.20 -0.59
N MET A 48 -11.13 2.55 0.00
CA MET A 48 -10.58 1.26 -0.42
C MET A 48 -11.13 0.12 0.43
N ILE A 49 -11.32 0.37 1.73
CA ILE A 49 -12.01 -0.52 2.66
C ILE A 49 -13.05 0.30 3.46
N PRO A 50 -14.34 -0.06 3.43
CA PRO A 50 -15.36 0.61 4.24
C PRO A 50 -15.08 0.53 5.74
N ALA A 51 -15.74 1.39 6.51
CA ALA A 51 -15.67 1.38 7.95
C ALA A 51 -16.32 0.11 8.54
N LYS A 52 -15.51 -0.91 8.83
CA LYS A 52 -15.96 -2.21 9.35
C LYS A 52 -15.12 -2.73 10.52
N PHE A 53 -13.98 -2.10 10.77
CA PHE A 53 -13.06 -2.52 11.79
C PHE A 53 -13.37 -1.81 13.10
N GLY A 54 -13.85 -2.56 14.08
CA GLY A 54 -13.98 -2.14 15.47
C GLY A 54 -12.76 -2.55 16.30
N GLY A 55 -12.72 -2.12 17.57
CA GLY A 55 -11.71 -2.59 18.53
C GLY A 55 -10.42 -1.76 18.57
N LEU A 56 -9.35 -2.30 19.18
CA LEU A 56 -8.09 -1.59 19.44
C LEU A 56 -7.01 -1.84 18.38
N SER A 57 -7.19 -2.85 17.53
CA SER A 57 -6.23 -3.27 16.49
C SER A 57 -6.47 -2.53 15.15
N ARG A 58 -6.44 -1.20 15.17
CA ARG A 58 -6.61 -0.36 13.97
C ARG A 58 -5.27 0.13 13.48
N ALA A 59 -4.89 -0.23 12.25
CA ALA A 59 -3.68 0.30 11.64
C ALA A 59 -3.97 1.69 11.05
N ASN A 60 -3.03 2.64 11.19
CA ASN A 60 -3.17 3.95 10.56
C ASN A 60 -2.89 3.92 9.06
N VAL A 61 -2.08 2.95 8.62
CA VAL A 61 -1.71 2.77 7.21
C VAL A 61 -1.80 1.30 6.82
N PHE A 62 -2.54 1.00 5.77
CA PHE A 62 -2.63 -0.31 5.15
C PHE A 62 -1.51 -0.43 4.12
N LYS A 63 -0.42 -1.15 4.48
CA LYS A 63 0.76 -1.29 3.62
C LYS A 63 0.98 -2.72 3.13
N ASN A 64 0.96 -3.71 4.04
CA ASN A 64 1.29 -5.12 3.78
C ASN A 64 0.53 -6.12 4.70
N ILE A 65 -0.67 -5.78 5.20
CA ILE A 65 -1.31 -6.55 6.29
C ILE A 65 -2.50 -7.36 5.75
N ILE A 66 -2.71 -8.58 6.28
CA ILE A 66 -3.89 -9.42 6.04
C ILE A 66 -4.85 -9.23 7.20
N GLU A 67 -6.11 -8.90 6.90
CA GLU A 67 -7.22 -8.88 7.85
C GLU A 67 -7.93 -10.26 7.88
N VAL A 68 -8.11 -10.88 9.04
CA VAL A 68 -8.86 -12.12 9.33
C VAL A 68 -10.05 -11.76 10.23
N THR A 69 -11.10 -12.54 10.44
CA THR A 69 -12.09 -12.22 11.51
C THR A 69 -12.54 -13.48 12.25
N GLU A 70 -12.52 -13.49 13.58
CA GLU A 70 -12.97 -14.59 14.45
C GLU A 70 -14.49 -14.58 14.62
N TYR A 71 -15.11 -15.73 14.32
CA TYR A 71 -16.53 -15.84 14.00
C TYR A 71 -17.45 -16.01 15.21
N ASP A 72 -16.94 -16.49 16.34
CA ASP A 72 -17.74 -16.62 17.58
C ASP A 72 -17.84 -15.29 18.36
N SER A 73 -16.92 -14.36 18.11
CA SER A 73 -16.78 -13.10 18.86
C SER A 73 -17.01 -11.83 18.02
N GLY A 74 -17.12 -11.93 16.69
CA GLY A 74 -17.38 -10.80 15.79
C GLY A 74 -16.14 -9.93 15.50
N GLN A 75 -14.96 -10.55 15.47
CA GLN A 75 -13.70 -9.85 15.79
C GLN A 75 -12.72 -9.86 14.62
N SER A 76 -12.35 -8.72 14.04
CA SER A 76 -11.54 -8.63 12.80
C SER A 76 -10.03 -8.38 13.07
N TYR A 77 -9.15 -9.33 12.80
CA TYR A 77 -7.67 -9.23 12.56
C TYR A 77 -7.34 -8.52 11.28
#